data_AF-A0AAD9KMR6-F1
#
_entry.id   AF-A0AAD9KMR6-F1
#
_cell.length_a   1.000
_cell.length_b   1.000
_cell.length_c   1.000
_cell.angle_alpha   90.00
_cell.angle_beta   90.00
_cell.angle_gamma   90.00
#
_symmetry.space_group_name_H-M   'P 1'
#
loop_
_entity.id
_entity.type
_entity.pdbx_description
1 polymer ?
#
loop_
_entity_poly.entity_id
_entity_poly.type
_entity_poly.pdbx_seq_one_letter_code
_entity_poly.pdbx_strand_id
1 'polypeptide(L)'
;MLNFHRAVIENVLIFSITVWFGAITQKETLRLNRVVKTVFRIIGRDLPSLEILYQQRLLGRATLISQDSSHPVHDLFEPLPSSRRFRSIKTRTNRFSTSFSP
;
A
#
# COMPACT_ATOMS: atom_id res chain seq x y z
N MET A 1 6.03 10.36 26.09
CA MET A 1 4.92 9.43 25.77
C MET A 1 4.22 9.71 24.44
N LEU A 2 3.83 10.96 24.12
CA LEU A 2 3.17 11.30 22.85
C LEU A 2 3.93 10.85 21.58
N ASN A 3 5.26 10.99 21.57
CA ASN A 3 6.08 10.59 20.42
C ASN A 3 6.09 9.08 20.16
N PHE A 4 5.95 8.24 21.19
CA PHE A 4 5.92 6.78 21.03
C PHE A 4 4.61 6.33 20.39
N HIS A 5 3.46 6.77 20.91
CA HIS A 5 2.16 6.46 20.32
C HIS A 5 2.04 7.01 18.91
N ARG A 6 2.55 8.22 18.68
CA ARG A 6 2.65 8.81 17.35
C ARG A 6 3.45 7.93 16.39
N ALA A 7 4.68 7.57 16.75
CA ALA A 7 5.56 6.78 15.89
C ALA A 7 4.98 5.39 15.60
N VAL A 8 4.39 4.74 16.61
CA VAL A 8 3.76 3.42 16.45
C VAL A 8 2.52 3.50 15.55
N ILE A 9 1.64 4.48 15.78
CA ILE A 9 0.42 4.63 14.97
C ILE A 9 0.76 5.03 13.53
N GLU A 10 1.67 5.99 13.34
CA GLU A 10 2.18 6.37 12.01
C GLU A 10 2.81 5.16 11.30
N ASN A 11 3.68 4.41 11.98
CA ASN A 11 4.36 3.28 11.38
C ASN A 11 3.39 2.14 11.04
N VAL A 12 2.49 1.75 11.94
CA VAL A 12 1.51 0.69 11.67
C VAL A 12 0.57 1.07 10.53
N LEU A 13 0.05 2.31 10.55
CA LEU A 13 -0.83 2.80 9.49
C LEU A 13 -0.11 2.83 8.14
N ILE A 14 1.11 3.38 8.08
CA ILE A 14 1.84 3.58 6.81
C ILE A 14 2.46 2.27 6.30
N PHE A 15 2.98 1.41 7.17
CA PHE A 15 3.67 0.19 6.76
C PHE A 15 2.70 -0.83 6.16
N SER A 16 1.51 -0.96 6.75
CA SER A 16 0.51 -1.95 6.37
C SER A 16 -0.51 -1.42 5.35
N ILE A 17 -0.54 -0.11 5.06
CA ILE A 17 -1.54 0.50 4.15
C ILE A 17 -1.63 -0.20 2.80
N THR A 18 -0.50 -0.64 2.25
CA THR A 18 -0.46 -1.31 0.93
C THR A 18 -1.20 -2.65 0.92
N VAL A 19 -1.40 -3.27 2.08
CA VAL A 19 -2.00 -4.59 2.22
C VAL A 19 -3.51 -4.50 2.38
N TRP A 20 -4.00 -3.61 3.26
CA TRP A 20 -5.44 -3.53 3.55
C TRP A 20 -6.17 -2.48 2.71
N PHE A 21 -5.52 -1.40 2.26
CA PHE A 21 -6.22 -0.31 1.57
C PHE A 21 -6.80 -0.74 0.20
N GLY A 22 -6.23 -1.76 -0.44
CA GLY A 22 -6.80 -2.34 -1.67
C GLY A 22 -8.07 -3.17 -1.44
N ALA A 23 -8.36 -3.58 -0.21
CA ALA A 23 -9.45 -4.49 0.14
C ALA A 23 -10.62 -3.81 0.89
N ILE A 24 -10.50 -2.54 1.27
CA ILE A 24 -11.54 -1.82 2.02
C ILE A 24 -12.63 -1.25 1.10
N THR A 25 -13.85 -1.20 1.62
CA THR A 25 -14.99 -0.53 0.99
C THR A 25 -14.91 0.99 1.18
N GLN A 26 -15.58 1.75 0.30
CA GLN A 26 -15.65 3.21 0.42
C GLN A 26 -16.18 3.68 1.80
N LYS A 27 -17.14 2.93 2.37
CA LYS A 27 -17.69 3.19 3.71
C LYS A 27 -16.63 3.04 4.81
N GLU A 28 -15.78 2.02 4.71
CA GLU A 28 -14.68 1.79 5.64
C GLU A 28 -13.59 2.85 5.47
N THR A 29 -13.27 3.24 4.24
CA THR A 29 -12.34 4.35 3.95
C THR A 29 -12.77 5.64 4.62
N LEU A 30 -14.06 5.97 4.58
CA LEU A 30 -14.60 7.15 5.27
C LEU A 30 -14.49 7.06 6.79
N ARG A 31 -14.76 5.89 7.38
CA ARG A 31 -14.60 5.66 8.82
C ARG A 31 -13.15 5.81 9.24
N LEU A 32 -12.22 5.21 8.49
CA LEU A 32 -10.81 5.26 8.81
C LEU A 32 -10.22 6.67 8.66
N ASN A 33 -10.63 7.41 7.63
CA ASN A 33 -10.27 8.82 7.49
C ASN A 33 -10.63 9.66 8.73
N ARG A 34 -11.72 9.34 9.43
CA ARG A 34 -12.07 10.03 10.69
C ARG A 34 -11.11 9.69 11.82
N VAL A 35 -10.77 8.40 11.98
CA VAL A 35 -9.80 7.94 13.00
C VAL A 35 -8.45 8.61 12.78
N VAL A 36 -7.97 8.59 11.54
CA VAL A 36 -6.72 9.25 11.11
C VAL A 36 -6.79 10.74 11.45
N LYS A 37 -7.84 11.46 11.02
CA LYS A 37 -8.01 12.88 11.37
C LYS A 37 -7.96 13.15 12.87
N THR A 38 -8.58 12.31 13.70
CA THR A 38 -8.55 12.47 15.16
C THR A 38 -7.15 12.26 15.73
N VAL A 39 -6.47 11.18 15.35
CA VAL A 39 -5.09 10.88 15.80
C VAL A 39 -4.15 12.03 15.43
N PHE A 40 -4.26 12.53 14.19
CA PHE A 40 -3.38 13.59 13.71
C PHE A 40 -3.74 14.98 14.27
N ARG A 41 -5.01 15.26 14.59
CA ARG A 41 -5.41 16.43 15.39
C ARG A 41 -4.77 16.43 16.78
N ILE A 42 -4.68 15.27 17.42
CA ILE A 42 -4.01 15.12 18.72
C ILE A 42 -2.49 15.38 18.58
N ILE A 43 -1.90 14.97 17.46
CA ILE A 43 -0.48 15.16 17.15
C ILE A 43 -0.16 16.60 16.71
N GLY A 44 -1.13 17.34 16.17
CA GLY A 44 -0.97 18.73 15.73
C GLY A 44 -0.33 18.89 14.34
N ARG A 45 -0.54 17.93 13.42
CA ARG A 45 -0.10 18.05 12.02
C ARG A 45 -1.20 17.70 11.04
N ASP A 46 -1.31 18.48 9.97
CA ASP A 46 -2.14 18.15 8.83
C ASP A 46 -1.47 17.09 7.94
N LEU A 47 -2.27 16.23 7.34
CA LEU A 47 -1.80 15.08 6.57
C LEU A 47 -2.38 15.08 5.15
N PRO A 48 -1.61 14.62 4.15
CA PRO A 48 -2.19 14.17 2.88
C PRO A 48 -3.25 13.08 3.09
N SER A 49 -4.18 12.94 2.14
CA SER A 49 -5.23 11.94 2.21
C SER A 49 -4.65 10.52 2.29
N LEU A 50 -5.40 9.58 2.90
CA LEU A 50 -5.02 8.16 2.92
C LEU A 50 -4.75 7.60 1.52
N GLU A 51 -5.47 8.11 0.52
CA GLU A 51 -5.30 7.74 -0.88
C GLU A 51 -3.93 8.17 -1.43
N ILE A 52 -3.51 9.41 -1.16
CA ILE A 52 -2.19 9.91 -1.55
C ILE A 52 -1.10 9.09 -0.88
N LEU A 53 -1.25 8.83 0.42
CA LEU A 53 -0.29 8.02 1.18
C LEU A 53 -0.19 6.60 0.63
N TYR A 54 -1.33 5.97 0.33
CA TYR A 54 -1.38 4.67 -0.30
C TYR A 54 -0.65 4.66 -1.64
N GLN A 55 -0.94 5.62 -2.53
CA GLN A 55 -0.30 5.73 -3.84
C GLN A 55 1.21 5.91 -3.73
N GLN A 56 1.67 6.83 -2.87
CA GLN A 56 3.10 7.07 -2.64
C GLN A 56 3.80 5.79 -2.15
N ARG A 57 3.16 5.03 -1.26
CA ARG A 57 3.74 3.80 -0.74
C ARG A 57 3.70 2.65 -1.74
N LEU A 58 2.63 2.53 -2.50
CA LEU A 58 2.50 1.54 -3.56
C LEU A 58 3.58 1.75 -4.63
N LEU A 59 3.76 3.00 -5.08
CA LEU A 59 4.80 3.37 -6.03
C LEU A 59 6.20 3.09 -5.47
N GLY A 60 6.48 3.52 -4.23
CA GLY A 60 7.78 3.28 -3.59
C GLY A 60 8.11 1.79 -3.46
N ARG A 61 7.13 0.93 -3.14
CA ARG A 61 7.33 -0.52 -3.13
C ARG A 61 7.55 -1.09 -4.53
N ALA A 62 6.75 -0.68 -5.51
CA ALA A 62 6.89 -1.12 -6.89
C ALA A 62 8.27 -0.76 -7.47
N THR A 63 8.78 0.44 -7.16
CA THR A 63 10.13 0.85 -7.59
C THR A 63 11.21 0.02 -6.93
N LEU A 64 11.08 -0.33 -5.65
CA LEU A 64 12.05 -1.19 -4.96
C LEU A 64 12.07 -2.60 -5.56
N ILE A 65 10.90 -3.18 -5.84
CA ILE A 65 10.80 -4.51 -6.48
C ILE A 65 11.38 -4.47 -7.90
N SER A 66 11.09 -3.41 -8.65
CA SER A 66 11.61 -3.23 -10.01
C SER A 66 13.13 -3.04 -10.05
N GLN A 67 13.73 -2.50 -8.98
CA GLN A 67 15.18 -2.34 -8.87
C GLN A 67 15.88 -3.59 -8.32
N ASP A 68 15.19 -4.41 -7.54
CA ASP A 68 15.73 -5.62 -6.92
C ASP A 68 15.52 -6.86 -7.81
N SER A 69 16.55 -7.22 -8.59
CA SER A 69 16.56 -8.43 -9.43
C SER A 69 16.49 -9.75 -8.65
N SER A 70 16.77 -9.75 -7.34
CA SER A 70 16.66 -10.94 -6.49
C SER A 70 15.25 -11.16 -5.95
N HIS A 71 14.35 -10.19 -6.14
CA HIS A 71 13.00 -10.25 -5.61
C HIS A 71 12.18 -11.31 -6.37
N PRO A 72 11.40 -12.19 -5.70
CA PRO A 72 10.65 -13.28 -6.34
C PRO A 72 9.58 -12.82 -7.33
N VAL A 73 9.21 -11.54 -7.29
CA VAL A 73 8.18 -10.91 -8.12
C VAL A 73 8.79 -9.91 -9.12
N HIS A 74 10.11 -9.77 -9.17
CA HIS A 74 10.82 -8.80 -10.02
C HIS A 74 10.36 -8.87 -11.49
N ASP A 75 10.31 -10.08 -12.04
CA ASP A 75 9.92 -10.33 -13.42
C ASP A 75 8.54 -9.77 -13.76
N LEU A 76 7.61 -9.68 -12.79
CA LEU A 76 6.30 -9.07 -13.02
C LEU A 76 6.38 -7.56 -13.18
N PHE A 77 7.35 -6.91 -12.54
CA PHE A 77 7.60 -5.48 -12.63
C PHE A 77 8.59 -5.15 -13.76
N GLU A 78 8.92 -6.11 -14.61
CA GLU A 78 9.64 -5.88 -15.86
C GLU A 78 8.64 -5.60 -17.01
N PRO A 79 8.79 -4.47 -17.74
CA PRO A 79 7.92 -4.20 -18.87
C PRO A 79 8.19 -5.17 -20.03
N LEU A 80 7.14 -5.54 -20.77
CA LEU A 80 7.28 -6.31 -22.01
C LEU A 80 8.06 -5.51 -23.07
N PRO A 81 8.59 -6.15 -24.14
CA PRO A 81 9.33 -5.45 -25.19
C PRO A 81 8.60 -4.24 -25.82
N SER A 82 7.27 -4.25 -25.81
CA SER A 82 6.45 -3.12 -26.26
C SER A 82 6.44 -1.91 -25.32
N SER A 83 6.99 -2.05 -24.11
CA SER A 83 7.00 -1.08 -23.01
C SER A 83 5.63 -0.56 -22.56
N ARG A 84 4.53 -1.15 -23.04
CA ARG A 84 3.16 -0.70 -22.75
C ARG A 84 2.52 -1.44 -21.57
N ARG A 85 3.03 -2.62 -21.22
CA ARG A 85 2.41 -3.52 -20.24
C ARG A 85 3.49 -4.28 -19.48
N PHE A 86 3.21 -4.55 -18.22
CA PHE A 86 3.97 -5.45 -17.35
C PHE A 86 3.53 -6.90 -17.54
N ARG A 87 4.29 -7.85 -16.98
CA ARG A 87 3.90 -9.27 -17.05
C ARG A 87 2.75 -9.55 -16.08
N SER A 88 1.85 -10.45 -16.48
CA SER A 88 0.72 -10.87 -15.65
C SER A 88 0.93 -12.29 -15.14
N ILE A 89 0.38 -12.56 -13.95
CA ILE A 89 0.41 -13.89 -13.35
C ILE A 89 -0.62 -14.76 -14.07
N LYS A 90 -0.16 -15.86 -14.65
CA LYS A 90 -1.02 -16.84 -15.30
C LYS A 90 -1.52 -17.83 -14.25
N THR A 91 -2.81 -17.78 -13.94
CA THR A 91 -3.43 -18.72 -13.00
C THR A 91 -4.61 -19.42 -13.66
N ARG A 92 -4.77 -20.72 -13.41
CA ARG A 92 -5.87 -21.53 -13.97
C ARG A 92 -7.11 -21.54 -13.06
N THR A 93 -6.98 -20.99 -11.85
CA THR A 93 -7.99 -21.02 -10.79
C THR A 93 -8.03 -19.70 -10.05
N ASN A 94 -9.20 -19.30 -9.56
CA ASN A 94 -9.37 -18.07 -8.75
C ASN A 94 -8.66 -18.07 -7.39
N ARG A 95 -8.01 -19.17 -6.99
CA ARG A 95 -7.26 -19.29 -5.72
C ARG A 95 -6.27 -18.15 -5.50
N PHE A 96 -5.68 -17.66 -6.58
CA PHE A 96 -4.74 -16.55 -6.51
C PHE A 96 -5.41 -15.22 -6.16
N SER A 97 -6.60 -14.96 -6.72
CA SER A 97 -7.42 -13.78 -6.39
C SER A 97 -7.91 -13.76 -4.95
N THR A 98 -7.93 -14.91 -4.28
CA THR A 98 -8.33 -15.05 -2.86
C THR A 98 -7.15 -15.24 -1.92
N SER A 99 -5.91 -15.16 -2.42
CA SER A 99 -4.69 -15.31 -1.61
C SER A 99 -4.11 -13.97 -1.19
N PHE A 100 -3.31 -13.98 -0.12
CA PHE A 100 -2.69 -12.78 0.45
C PHE A 100 -1.38 -12.36 -0.25
N SER A 101 -0.90 -13.18 -1.18
CA SER A 101 0.33 -12.93 -1.92
C SER A 101 0.00 -12.24 -3.26
N PRO A 102 0.70 -11.14 -3.61
CA PRO A 102 0.60 -10.53 -4.92
C PRO A 102 1.28 -11.35 -6.01
#